data_AF-A0A015NHQ8-F1
#
_entry.id   AF-A0A015NHQ8-F1
#
_cell.length_a   1.000
_cell.length_b   1.000
_cell.length_c   1.000
_cell.angle_alpha   90.00
_cell.angle_beta   90.00
_cell.angle_gamma   90.00
#
_symmetry.space_group_name_H-M   'P 1'
#
loop_
_entity.id
_entity.type
_entity.pdbx_description
1 polymer ?
#
loop_
_entity_poly.entity_id
_entity_poly.type
_entity_poly.pdbx_seq_one_letter_code
_entity_poly.pdbx_strand_id
1 'polypeptide(L)'
;MFEDIADQISDVYRRELVRLEGIKTKIVLIAHMYRFVPVGRFHNPRIDQDIAFPSEILDTIRQDRIDQTVSRQYHEILDKIDEMERNQHSGWTYEYGIKIFLEISAYQPFRGRSHFALPKIWAKPQLGIINPQNTDERCFEACLKAYLASEEARRQGTRARNLHDVGRL
;
A
#
# COMPACT_ATOMS: atom_id res chain seq x y z
N MET A 1 -7.86 -19.56 17.74
CA MET A 1 -8.42 -18.94 16.51
C MET A 1 -7.55 -17.71 16.20
N PHE A 2 -7.50 -17.20 14.97
CA PHE A 2 -6.52 -16.17 14.55
C PHE A 2 -6.50 -14.87 15.41
N GLU A 3 -7.59 -14.59 16.13
CA GLU A 3 -7.65 -13.53 17.14
C GLU A 3 -6.61 -13.72 18.26
N ASP A 4 -6.33 -14.96 18.65
CA ASP A 4 -5.37 -15.30 19.73
C ASP A 4 -3.91 -14.94 19.38
N ILE A 5 -3.63 -14.68 18.10
CA ILE A 5 -2.29 -14.34 17.60
C ILE A 5 -2.22 -12.92 17.04
N ALA A 6 -3.35 -12.21 16.94
CA ALA A 6 -3.38 -10.85 16.40
C ALA A 6 -2.51 -9.89 17.22
N ASP A 7 -2.50 -10.05 18.55
CA ASP A 7 -1.62 -9.29 19.45
C ASP A 7 -0.14 -9.60 19.18
N GLN A 8 0.21 -10.86 18.96
CA GLN A 8 1.59 -11.28 18.66
C GLN A 8 2.07 -10.70 17.33
N ILE A 9 1.21 -10.70 16.31
CA ILE A 9 1.51 -10.09 15.00
C ILE A 9 1.69 -8.58 15.16
N SER A 10 0.82 -7.94 15.92
CA SER A 10 0.90 -6.51 16.21
C SER A 10 2.21 -6.16 16.94
N ASP A 11 2.66 -6.99 17.87
CA ASP A 11 3.94 -6.82 18.56
C ASP A 11 5.15 -7.02 17.65
N VAL A 12 5.09 -7.95 16.69
CA VAL A 12 6.12 -8.08 15.64
C VAL A 12 6.14 -6.80 14.79
N TYR A 13 4.99 -6.31 14.34
CA TYR A 13 4.90 -5.10 13.52
C TYR A 13 5.40 -3.87 14.27
N ARG A 14 5.09 -3.72 15.57
CA ARG A 14 5.59 -2.61 16.41
C ARG A 14 7.11 -2.61 16.48
N ARG A 15 7.72 -3.78 16.73
CA ARG A 15 9.19 -3.93 16.78
C ARG A 15 9.84 -3.61 15.44
N GLU A 16 9.28 -4.12 14.35
CA GLU A 16 9.81 -3.88 13.01
C GLU A 16 9.61 -2.43 12.55
N LEU A 17 8.50 -1.78 12.93
CA LEU A 17 8.25 -0.37 12.65
C LEU A 17 9.30 0.53 13.29
N VAL A 18 9.63 0.30 14.57
CA VAL A 18 10.69 1.05 15.25
C VAL A 18 12.04 0.84 14.57
N ARG A 19 12.33 -0.38 14.12
CA ARG A 19 13.60 -0.74 13.48
C ARG A 19 13.77 -0.13 12.09
N LEU A 20 12.69 -0.06 11.31
CA LEU A 20 12.72 0.28 9.88
C LEU A 20 12.18 1.67 9.56
N GLU A 21 11.67 2.40 10.55
CA GLU A 21 11.05 3.75 10.42
C GLU A 21 9.84 3.79 9.46
N GLY A 22 9.35 2.62 9.08
CA GLY A 22 8.27 2.40 8.14
C GLY A 22 8.31 0.97 7.63
N ILE A 23 7.17 0.29 7.59
CA ILE A 23 7.07 -1.11 7.17
C ILE A 23 6.06 -1.29 6.06
N LYS A 24 6.37 -2.21 5.15
CA LYS A 24 5.44 -2.84 4.21
C LYS A 24 5.21 -4.26 4.67
N THR A 25 3.96 -4.63 4.92
CA THR A 25 3.60 -5.90 5.52
C THR A 25 2.58 -6.67 4.69
N LYS A 26 2.69 -7.99 4.71
CA LYS A 26 1.73 -8.93 4.14
C LYS A 26 1.64 -10.17 5.02
N ILE A 27 0.42 -10.61 5.30
CA ILE A 27 0.15 -11.84 6.03
C ILE A 27 -0.22 -12.92 5.03
N VAL A 28 0.35 -14.11 5.18
CA VAL A 28 -0.03 -15.27 4.36
C VAL A 28 -0.42 -16.42 5.29
N LEU A 29 -1.69 -16.82 5.22
CA LEU A 29 -2.17 -18.02 5.88
C LEU A 29 -2.05 -19.21 4.93
N ILE A 30 -1.39 -20.28 5.35
CA ILE A 30 -1.49 -21.58 4.69
C ILE A 30 -2.58 -22.36 5.42
N ALA A 31 -3.65 -22.71 4.73
CA ALA A 31 -4.77 -23.47 5.29
C ALA A 31 -4.94 -24.81 4.57
N HIS A 32 -5.29 -25.83 5.34
CA HIS A 32 -5.71 -27.11 4.82
C HIS A 32 -7.17 -27.01 4.37
N MET A 33 -7.40 -27.31 3.10
CA MET A 33 -8.71 -27.27 2.45
C MET A 33 -9.00 -28.64 1.86
N TYR A 34 -10.25 -29.05 1.87
CA TYR A 34 -10.67 -30.27 1.17
C TYR A 34 -11.87 -30.00 0.27
N ARG A 35 -12.09 -30.88 -0.70
CA ARG A 35 -13.30 -30.90 -1.52
C ARG A 35 -13.66 -32.30 -1.95
N PHE A 36 -14.92 -32.51 -2.29
CA PHE A 36 -15.37 -33.74 -2.92
C PHE A 36 -15.52 -33.55 -4.42
N VAL A 37 -14.87 -34.39 -5.22
CA VAL A 37 -14.99 -34.34 -6.68
C VAL A 37 -15.90 -35.47 -7.15
N PRO A 38 -16.97 -35.18 -7.92
CA PRO A 38 -17.86 -36.22 -8.39
C PRO A 38 -17.18 -37.09 -9.46
N VAL A 39 -17.02 -38.37 -9.18
CA VAL A 39 -16.51 -39.39 -10.12
C VAL A 39 -17.60 -40.45 -10.33
N GLY A 40 -18.49 -40.19 -11.29
CA GLY A 40 -19.65 -41.05 -11.54
C GLY A 40 -20.81 -40.83 -10.56
N ARG A 41 -21.74 -41.80 -10.47
CA ARG A 41 -23.00 -41.63 -9.70
C ARG A 41 -22.90 -41.88 -8.20
N PHE A 42 -21.89 -42.63 -7.73
CA PHE A 42 -21.83 -43.14 -6.35
C PHE A 42 -20.49 -42.93 -5.65
N HIS A 43 -19.51 -42.34 -6.33
CA HIS A 43 -18.16 -42.19 -5.79
C HIS A 43 -17.72 -40.73 -5.89
N ASN A 44 -17.60 -40.07 -4.74
CA ASN A 44 -17.09 -38.72 -4.63
C ASN A 44 -15.83 -38.75 -3.76
N PRO A 45 -14.64 -39.00 -4.33
CA PRO A 45 -13.40 -38.97 -3.55
C PRO A 45 -13.16 -37.59 -2.93
N ARG A 46 -12.66 -37.60 -1.69
CA ARG A 46 -12.12 -36.41 -1.02
C ARG A 46 -10.75 -36.08 -1.61
N ILE A 47 -10.55 -34.82 -1.95
CA ILE A 47 -9.27 -34.24 -2.34
C ILE A 47 -8.88 -33.24 -1.27
N ASP A 48 -7.65 -33.35 -0.79
CA ASP A 48 -7.07 -32.50 0.24
C ASP A 48 -5.93 -31.67 -0.36
N GLN A 49 -5.87 -30.39 -0.01
CA GLN A 49 -4.85 -29.48 -0.50
C GLN A 49 -4.54 -28.37 0.49
N ASP A 50 -3.25 -28.05 0.62
CA ASP A 50 -2.80 -26.88 1.35
C ASP A 50 -2.82 -25.66 0.42
N ILE A 51 -3.59 -24.65 0.79
CA ILE A 51 -3.83 -23.45 -0.02
C ILE A 51 -3.31 -22.22 0.72
N ALA A 52 -2.61 -21.35 -0.01
CA ALA A 52 -2.11 -20.09 0.51
C ALA A 52 -3.14 -18.96 0.29
N PHE A 53 -3.48 -18.27 1.37
CA PHE A 53 -4.35 -17.10 1.41
C PHE A 53 -3.52 -15.88 1.81
N PRO A 54 -2.92 -15.16 0.83
CA PRO A 54 -2.19 -13.93 1.09
C PRO A 54 -3.16 -12.76 1.28
N SER A 55 -2.86 -11.85 2.20
CA SER A 55 -3.48 -10.52 2.27
C SER A 55 -2.87 -9.55 1.25
N GLU A 56 -3.47 -8.38 1.11
CA GLU A 56 -2.86 -7.22 0.47
C GLU A 56 -1.59 -6.79 1.20
N ILE A 57 -0.69 -6.15 0.43
CA ILE A 57 0.51 -5.50 0.95
C ILE A 57 0.11 -4.11 1.44
N LEU A 58 0.35 -3.85 2.71
CA LEU A 58 0.00 -2.58 3.34
C LEU A 58 1.25 -1.89 3.87
N ASP A 59 1.36 -0.58 3.65
CA ASP A 59 2.36 0.24 4.32
C ASP A 59 1.84 0.76 5.66
N THR A 60 2.73 0.84 6.64
CA THR A 60 2.45 1.41 7.97
C THR A 60 3.67 2.18 8.42
N ILE A 61 3.48 3.48 8.66
CA ILE A 61 4.51 4.42 9.13
C ILE A 61 4.24 4.84 10.58
N ARG A 62 2.99 4.67 11.04
CA ARG A 62 2.54 5.12 12.35
C ARG A 62 2.14 3.94 13.22
N GLN A 63 2.55 3.97 14.48
CA GLN A 63 2.30 2.89 15.42
C GLN A 63 0.82 2.71 15.77
N ASP A 64 0.05 3.80 15.84
CA ASP A 64 -1.39 3.76 16.12
C ASP A 64 -2.24 3.13 15.01
N ARG A 65 -1.64 2.85 13.85
CA ARG A 65 -2.31 2.20 12.71
C ARG A 65 -2.07 0.70 12.65
N ILE A 66 -1.18 0.15 13.47
CA ILE A 66 -0.78 -1.27 13.39
C ILE A 66 -1.96 -2.19 13.60
N ASP A 67 -2.75 -1.98 14.65
CA ASP A 67 -3.85 -2.89 15.01
C ASP A 67 -4.94 -2.87 13.92
N GLN A 68 -5.17 -1.69 13.32
CA GLN A 68 -6.05 -1.53 12.16
C GLN A 68 -5.49 -2.25 10.92
N THR A 69 -4.19 -2.16 10.67
CA THR A 69 -3.51 -2.87 9.57
C THR A 69 -3.65 -4.38 9.73
N VAL A 70 -3.35 -4.92 10.91
CA VAL A 70 -3.48 -6.37 11.20
C VAL A 70 -4.93 -6.82 11.05
N SER A 71 -5.87 -6.07 11.63
CA SER A 71 -7.30 -6.38 11.52
C SER A 71 -7.75 -6.40 10.06
N ARG A 72 -7.34 -5.42 9.24
CA ARG A 72 -7.68 -5.38 7.82
C ARG A 72 -7.16 -6.61 7.07
N GLN A 73 -5.89 -6.97 7.26
CA GLN A 73 -5.29 -8.15 6.61
C GLN A 73 -5.96 -9.45 7.04
N TYR A 74 -6.36 -9.54 8.30
CA TYR A 74 -7.09 -10.69 8.82
C TYR A 74 -8.47 -10.85 8.16
N HIS A 75 -9.30 -9.80 8.17
CA HIS A 75 -10.63 -9.87 7.57
C HIS A 75 -10.56 -10.18 6.08
N GLU A 76 -9.56 -9.65 5.37
CA GLU A 76 -9.34 -9.96 3.97
C GLU A 76 -9.01 -11.45 3.73
N ILE A 77 -8.22 -12.07 4.60
CA ILE A 77 -7.93 -13.51 4.53
C ILE A 77 -9.21 -14.32 4.78
N LEU A 78 -10.03 -13.93 5.75
CA LEU A 78 -11.32 -14.56 6.00
C LEU A 78 -12.24 -14.44 4.78
N ASP A 79 -12.36 -13.24 4.22
CA ASP A 79 -13.18 -12.99 3.04
C ASP A 79 -12.74 -13.85 1.85
N LYS A 80 -11.43 -14.08 1.67
CA LYS A 80 -10.91 -14.98 0.62
C LYS A 80 -11.23 -16.44 0.86
N ILE A 81 -11.20 -16.90 2.11
CA ILE A 81 -11.61 -18.26 2.46
C ILE A 81 -13.11 -18.42 2.20
N ASP A 82 -13.92 -17.49 2.72
CA ASP A 82 -15.37 -17.46 2.54
C ASP A 82 -15.77 -17.43 1.06
N GLU A 83 -15.11 -16.60 0.25
CA GLU A 83 -15.33 -16.52 -1.19
C GLU A 83 -15.00 -17.86 -1.85
N MET A 84 -13.91 -18.51 -1.44
CA MET A 84 -13.53 -19.81 -1.96
C MET A 84 -14.56 -20.90 -1.60
N GLU A 85 -15.10 -20.91 -0.38
CA GLU A 85 -16.14 -21.86 0.05
C GLU A 85 -17.49 -21.60 -0.62
N ARG A 86 -17.90 -20.33 -0.75
CA ARG A 86 -19.19 -19.93 -1.33
C ARG A 86 -19.24 -20.06 -2.84
N ASN A 87 -18.10 -20.02 -3.51
CA ASN A 87 -18.02 -20.21 -4.96
C ASN A 87 -18.58 -21.59 -5.31
N GLN A 88 -19.81 -21.62 -5.85
CA GLN A 88 -20.63 -22.81 -6.08
C GLN A 88 -19.93 -23.90 -6.92
N HIS A 89 -18.84 -23.57 -7.61
CA HIS A 89 -18.09 -24.46 -8.50
C HIS A 89 -16.71 -24.86 -7.92
N SER A 90 -16.28 -24.26 -6.82
CA SER A 90 -14.97 -24.55 -6.21
C SER A 90 -15.00 -25.91 -5.50
N GLY A 91 -16.08 -26.17 -4.75
CA GLY A 91 -16.29 -27.34 -3.90
C GLY A 91 -15.41 -27.38 -2.65
N TRP A 92 -14.60 -26.35 -2.42
CA TRP A 92 -13.64 -26.29 -1.32
C TRP A 92 -14.31 -26.00 0.02
N THR A 93 -13.83 -26.64 1.07
CA THR A 93 -14.21 -26.45 2.45
C THR A 93 -12.94 -26.30 3.27
N TYR A 94 -12.94 -25.29 4.13
CA TYR A 94 -11.88 -25.04 5.09
C TYR A 94 -11.91 -26.08 6.20
N GLU A 95 -10.75 -26.67 6.52
CA GLU A 95 -10.62 -27.58 7.67
C GLU A 95 -9.88 -26.92 8.83
N TYR A 96 -8.63 -26.48 8.59
CA TYR A 96 -7.83 -25.79 9.62
C TYR A 96 -6.65 -24.99 9.02
N GLY A 97 -6.16 -24.01 9.78
CA GLY A 97 -4.94 -23.27 9.47
C GLY A 97 -3.69 -24.08 9.83
N ILE A 98 -2.70 -24.12 8.92
CA ILE A 98 -1.44 -24.83 9.11
C ILE A 98 -0.37 -23.89 9.66
N LYS A 99 -0.09 -22.79 8.96
CA LYS A 99 0.99 -21.85 9.27
C LYS A 99 0.67 -20.45 8.81
N ILE A 100 1.28 -19.46 9.46
CA ILE A 100 1.19 -18.05 9.06
C ILE A 100 2.59 -17.53 8.79
N PHE A 101 2.76 -16.87 7.65
CA PHE A 101 3.97 -16.13 7.29
C PHE A 101 3.70 -14.63 7.38
N LEU A 102 4.62 -13.92 8.02
CA LEU A 102 4.64 -12.46 8.03
C LEU A 102 5.76 -12.01 7.08
N GLU A 103 5.37 -11.47 5.93
CA GLU A 103 6.30 -10.82 5.02
C GLU A 103 6.43 -9.35 5.41
N ILE A 104 7.61 -8.95 5.91
CA ILE A 104 7.86 -7.59 6.40
C ILE A 104 9.11 -7.04 5.69
N SER A 105 8.99 -5.84 5.15
CA SER A 105 10.09 -5.12 4.49
C SER A 105 10.07 -3.64 4.84
N ALA A 106 11.19 -2.95 4.65
CA ALA A 106 11.29 -1.52 4.91
C ALA A 106 10.44 -0.72 3.91
N TYR A 107 9.59 0.17 4.41
CA TYR A 107 8.91 1.14 3.57
C TYR A 107 9.79 2.37 3.38
N GLN A 108 10.39 2.48 2.20
CA GLN A 108 11.17 3.65 1.79
C GLN A 108 10.39 4.44 0.75
N PRO A 109 9.50 5.38 1.17
CA PRO A 109 8.84 6.25 0.21
C PRO A 109 9.87 7.15 -0.45
N PHE A 110 9.55 7.60 -1.67
CA PHE A 110 10.31 8.68 -2.30
C PHE A 110 10.32 9.89 -1.37
N ARG A 111 11.52 10.35 -0.98
CA ARG A 111 11.66 11.56 -0.17
C ARG A 111 11.12 12.75 -0.96
N GLY A 112 10.46 13.71 -0.35
CA GLY A 112 9.93 14.89 -1.07
C GLY A 112 10.97 15.69 -1.89
N ARG A 113 12.27 15.51 -1.62
CA ARG A 113 13.39 16.06 -2.40
C ARG A 113 13.78 15.24 -3.65
N SER A 114 13.24 14.03 -3.82
CA SER A 114 13.61 13.19 -4.95
C SER A 114 13.06 13.80 -6.24
N HIS A 115 13.96 14.13 -7.16
CA HIS A 115 13.60 14.61 -8.49
C HIS A 115 13.55 13.44 -9.46
N PHE A 116 12.43 13.32 -10.17
CA PHE A 116 12.30 12.38 -11.29
C PHE A 116 12.51 13.15 -12.59
N ALA A 117 13.46 12.71 -13.41
CA ALA A 117 13.68 13.32 -14.71
C ALA A 117 12.46 13.07 -15.62
N LEU A 118 12.03 14.12 -16.33
CA LEU A 118 10.99 13.95 -17.35
C LEU A 118 11.43 12.91 -18.40
N PRO A 119 10.55 11.98 -18.79
CA PRO A 119 10.76 11.15 -19.96
C PRO A 119 11.11 11.99 -21.19
N LYS A 120 12.01 11.50 -22.06
CA LYS A 120 12.52 12.25 -23.23
C LYS A 120 11.42 12.82 -24.13
N ILE A 121 10.29 12.11 -24.24
CA ILE A 121 9.12 12.53 -25.02
C ILE A 121 8.46 13.82 -24.48
N TRP A 122 8.58 14.08 -23.17
CA TRP A 122 7.98 15.21 -22.45
C TRP A 122 8.99 16.31 -22.13
N ALA A 123 10.30 16.01 -22.20
CA ALA A 123 11.39 16.97 -22.02
C ALA A 123 11.57 17.91 -23.24
N LYS A 124 10.47 18.42 -23.79
CA LYS A 124 10.46 19.34 -24.94
C LYS A 124 10.02 20.73 -24.47
N PRO A 125 10.78 21.80 -24.71
CA PRO A 125 10.40 23.16 -24.31
C PRO A 125 9.01 23.59 -24.82
N GLN A 126 8.61 23.08 -25.99
CA GLN A 126 7.34 23.34 -26.67
C GLN A 126 6.11 22.93 -25.84
N LEU A 127 6.26 21.93 -24.95
CA LEU A 127 5.15 21.40 -24.15
C LEU A 127 4.87 22.24 -22.90
N GLY A 128 5.75 23.21 -22.58
CA GLY A 128 5.57 24.08 -21.42
C GLY A 128 5.57 23.35 -20.07
N ILE A 129 6.06 22.11 -20.00
CA ILE A 129 6.09 21.32 -18.76
C ILE A 129 7.24 21.84 -17.89
N ILE A 130 6.91 22.32 -16.70
CA ILE A 130 7.88 22.70 -15.67
C ILE A 130 8.12 21.48 -14.79
N ASN A 131 9.38 21.02 -14.70
CA ASN A 131 9.80 19.94 -13.81
C ASN A 131 10.80 20.49 -12.78
N PRO A 132 10.32 21.09 -11.67
CA PRO A 132 11.19 21.71 -10.69
C PRO A 132 12.09 20.67 -10.03
N GLN A 133 13.40 20.90 -10.05
CA GLN A 133 14.37 20.13 -9.29
C GLN A 133 14.69 20.86 -7.98
N ASN A 134 14.35 20.26 -6.84
CA ASN A 134 14.57 20.84 -5.52
C ASN A 134 16.03 20.65 -5.10
N THR A 135 16.92 21.60 -5.43
CA THR A 135 18.35 21.54 -5.11
C THR A 135 18.71 22.23 -3.79
N ASP A 136 17.85 23.13 -3.29
CA ASP A 136 18.08 23.97 -2.12
C ASP A 136 17.13 23.64 -0.95
N GLU A 137 16.31 22.60 -1.10
CA GLU A 137 15.25 22.20 -0.17
C GLU A 137 14.15 23.26 0.04
N ARG A 138 14.04 24.28 -0.82
CA ARG A 138 13.07 25.39 -0.71
C ARG A 138 11.95 25.36 -1.74
N CYS A 139 11.78 24.27 -2.50
CA CYS A 139 10.74 24.20 -3.53
C CYS A 139 9.32 24.50 -2.99
N PHE A 140 8.99 24.02 -1.78
CA PHE A 140 7.70 24.29 -1.15
C PHE A 140 7.52 25.78 -0.83
N GLU A 141 8.55 26.42 -0.28
CA GLU A 141 8.55 27.86 -0.01
C GLU A 141 8.40 28.67 -1.31
N ALA A 142 9.12 28.29 -2.36
CA ALA A 142 9.03 28.93 -3.67
C ALA A 142 7.62 28.80 -4.28
N CYS A 143 6.99 27.62 -4.17
CA CYS A 143 5.61 27.41 -4.59
C CYS A 143 4.63 28.30 -3.81
N LEU A 144 4.81 28.43 -2.49
CA LEU A 144 3.97 29.29 -1.65
C LEU A 144 4.11 30.76 -2.03
N LYS A 145 5.35 31.25 -2.20
CA LYS A 145 5.64 32.63 -2.63
C LYS A 145 5.02 32.93 -4.00
N ALA A 146 5.16 32.01 -4.95
CA ALA A 146 4.58 32.15 -6.28
C ALA A 146 3.05 32.24 -6.24
N TYR A 147 2.41 31.37 -5.45
CA TYR A 147 0.96 31.41 -5.26
C TYR A 147 0.50 32.75 -4.67
N LEU A 148 1.14 33.20 -3.59
CA LEU A 148 0.80 34.47 -2.93
C LEU A 148 0.99 35.67 -3.87
N ALA A 149 2.10 35.72 -4.62
CA ALA A 149 2.34 36.76 -5.61
C ALA A 149 1.30 36.76 -6.74
N SER A 150 0.84 35.58 -7.16
CA SER A 150 -0.23 35.45 -8.16
C SER A 150 -1.58 35.94 -7.63
N GLU A 151 -1.91 35.62 -6.38
CA GLU A 151 -3.15 36.07 -5.74
C GLU A 151 -3.18 37.59 -5.55
N GLU A 152 -2.06 38.17 -5.13
CA GLU A 152 -1.92 39.62 -4.98
C GLU A 152 -2.09 40.35 -6.32
N ALA A 153 -1.45 39.86 -7.39
CA ALA A 153 -1.62 40.42 -8.72
C ALA A 153 -3.07 40.34 -9.22
N ARG A 154 -3.75 39.20 -9.00
CA ARG A 154 -5.19 39.04 -9.33
C ARG A 154 -6.05 40.07 -8.61
N ARG A 155 -5.82 40.29 -7.30
CA ARG A 155 -6.56 41.29 -6.51
C ARG A 155 -6.35 42.71 -7.02
N GLN A 156 -5.16 43.01 -7.52
CA GLN A 156 -4.82 44.30 -8.10
C GLN A 156 -5.26 44.47 -9.57
N GLY A 157 -5.89 43.44 -10.17
CA GLY A 157 -6.27 43.45 -11.59
C GLY A 157 -5.06 43.44 -12.54
N THR A 158 -3.90 43.02 -12.06
CA THR A 158 -2.65 42.97 -12.84
C THR A 158 -2.21 41.53 -13.10
N ARG A 159 -1.27 41.35 -14.04
CA ARG A 159 -0.69 40.04 -14.32
C ARG A 159 0.39 39.72 -13.28
N ALA A 160 0.37 38.49 -12.77
CA ALA A 160 1.42 38.00 -11.88
C ALA A 160 2.81 38.15 -12.53
N ARG A 161 3.78 38.68 -11.78
CA ARG A 161 5.18 38.77 -12.22
C ARG A 161 5.74 37.37 -12.44
N ASN A 162 6.70 37.20 -13.35
CA ASN A 162 7.31 35.89 -13.57
C ASN A 162 8.00 35.43 -12.28
N LEU A 163 7.99 34.12 -11.99
CA LEU A 163 8.66 33.57 -10.79
C LEU A 163 10.13 34.01 -10.68
N HIS A 164 10.81 34.17 -11.82
CA HIS A 164 12.20 34.64 -11.89
C HIS A 164 12.40 36.06 -11.32
N ASP A 165 11.35 36.87 -11.26
CA ASP A 165 11.37 38.23 -10.72
C ASP A 165 11.11 38.25 -9.20
N VAL A 166 10.54 37.17 -8.65
CA VAL A 166 10.17 37.06 -7.22
C VAL A 166 11.35 36.61 -6.36
N GLY A 167 12.33 35.89 -6.92
CA GLY A 167 13.52 35.41 -6.20
C GLY A 167 14.63 36.44 -5.97
N ARG A 168 14.47 37.70 -6.40
CA ARG A 168 15.45 38.79 -6.24
C ARG A 168 15.11 39.79 -5.13
N LEU A 169 14.10 39.50 -4.32
CA LEU A 169 13.74 40.24 -3.10
C LEU A 169 14.12 39.39 -1.88
#